data_AF-A0A972QG40-F1
#
_entry.id   AF-A0A972QG40-F1
#
_cell.length_a   1.000
_cell.length_b   1.000
_cell.length_c   1.000
_cell.angle_alpha   90.00
_cell.angle_beta   90.00
_cell.angle_gamma   90.00
#
_symmetry.space_group_name_H-M   'P 1'
#
loop_
_entity.id
_entity.type
_entity.pdbx_description
1 polymer ?
#
loop_
_entity_poly.entity_id
_entity_poly.type
_entity_poly.pdbx_seq_one_letter_code
_entity_poly.pdbx_strand_id
1 'polypeptide(L)'
;MTKAIALLSGGLDSILATKLMLEQGIDVEAVNFVTVFCNCTSKGKSCLASKSAADKLGIKLKVFEVSKQYFEIIKKPKHGYGRNLNPCLDCRIFMFKKAAEYMKESGASFIVTGEVLGSRPMSQRRDAMRIIERDSDLKGMIVRPLSANLLEPTIPEEKGLVDRAKLLSIRGRSRKPQIQMAKDFGINDYPCPAGGCLLTDPGFAKRMRDLMEDKPDFSTNDVHILKTGRHFRLDKGVKLVVGRDEKENERLTNLCRKDDLCFWPSTINGPVGIGRGNFNNLQILEASSIIARYSDGKLNQDITIEYEKALSDSRKESIIVKPMEEDRLALFRI
;
A
#
# COMPACT_ATOMS: atom_id res chain seq x y z
N MET A 1 -16.49 32.47 -3.86
CA MET A 1 -16.68 31.33 -2.93
C MET A 1 -15.32 30.69 -2.70
N THR A 2 -14.89 30.54 -1.46
CA THR A 2 -13.58 29.94 -1.14
C THR A 2 -13.59 28.45 -1.46
N LYS A 3 -12.58 27.96 -2.19
CA LYS A 3 -12.48 26.56 -2.60
C LYS A 3 -11.19 25.90 -2.10
N ALA A 4 -11.27 24.65 -1.66
CA ALA A 4 -10.12 23.90 -1.14
C ALA A 4 -10.05 22.47 -1.69
N ILE A 5 -8.83 21.91 -1.71
CA ILE A 5 -8.59 20.49 -2.01
C ILE A 5 -8.32 19.71 -0.73
N ALA A 6 -9.16 18.74 -0.40
CA ALA A 6 -8.96 17.85 0.75
C ALA A 6 -8.28 16.53 0.36
N LEU A 7 -7.19 16.17 1.03
CA LEU A 7 -6.61 14.82 0.92
C LEU A 7 -7.44 13.83 1.74
N LEU A 8 -8.38 13.14 1.07
CA LEU A 8 -9.36 12.24 1.69
C LEU A 8 -8.93 10.78 1.60
N SER A 9 -8.23 10.31 2.65
CA SER A 9 -7.78 8.91 2.75
C SER A 9 -8.88 7.89 3.06
N GLY A 10 -10.10 8.36 3.37
CA GLY A 10 -11.19 7.53 3.90
C GLY A 10 -11.05 7.21 5.39
N GLY A 11 -9.95 7.59 6.04
CA GLY A 11 -9.79 7.48 7.49
C GLY A 11 -10.51 8.60 8.25
N LEU A 12 -10.84 8.33 9.52
CA LEU A 12 -11.55 9.24 10.41
C LEU A 12 -10.98 10.67 10.41
N ASP A 13 -9.66 10.81 10.59
CA ASP A 13 -9.03 12.13 10.70
C ASP A 13 -9.22 12.99 9.44
N SER A 14 -9.13 12.38 8.24
CA SER A 14 -9.39 13.10 6.98
C SER A 14 -10.85 13.46 6.80
N ILE A 15 -11.79 12.61 7.25
CA ILE A 15 -13.22 12.89 7.15
C ILE A 15 -13.59 14.06 8.06
N LEU A 16 -13.13 14.06 9.32
CA LEU A 16 -13.38 15.14 10.28
C LEU A 16 -12.79 16.46 9.82
N ALA A 17 -11.55 16.45 9.30
CA ALA A 17 -10.92 17.66 8.78
C ALA A 17 -11.70 18.26 7.60
N THR A 18 -12.19 17.43 6.68
CA THR A 18 -13.03 17.88 5.57
C THR A 18 -14.37 18.42 6.06
N LYS A 19 -15.03 17.72 7.01
CA LYS A 19 -16.31 18.15 7.59
C LYS A 19 -16.21 19.53 8.24
N LEU A 20 -15.12 19.81 8.97
CA LEU A 20 -14.87 21.13 9.57
C LEU A 20 -14.78 22.25 8.54
N MET A 21 -14.24 21.99 7.35
CA MET A 21 -14.19 23.00 6.28
C MET A 21 -15.57 23.23 5.66
N LEU A 22 -16.34 22.17 5.46
CA LEU A 22 -17.71 22.26 4.95
C LEU A 22 -18.62 23.04 5.90
N GLU A 23 -18.48 22.85 7.22
CA GLU A 23 -19.23 23.63 8.23
C GLU A 23 -18.88 25.12 8.25
N GLN A 24 -17.72 25.49 7.70
CA GLN A 24 -17.34 26.88 7.49
C GLN A 24 -17.85 27.46 6.15
N GLY A 25 -18.61 26.69 5.36
CA GLY A 25 -19.14 27.12 4.07
C GLY A 25 -18.09 27.14 2.94
N ILE A 26 -17.00 26.40 3.11
CA ILE A 26 -15.92 26.29 2.12
C ILE A 26 -16.32 25.21 1.10
N ASP A 27 -16.19 25.52 -0.20
CA ASP A 27 -16.35 24.54 -1.27
C ASP A 27 -15.15 23.57 -1.27
N VAL A 28 -15.40 22.27 -1.13
CA VAL A 28 -14.33 21.27 -1.02
C VAL A 28 -14.44 20.22 -2.10
N GLU A 29 -13.36 20.05 -2.87
CA GLU A 29 -13.14 18.84 -3.66
C GLU A 29 -12.11 17.94 -2.97
N ALA A 30 -12.34 16.63 -3.03
CA ALA A 30 -11.45 15.65 -2.44
C ALA A 30 -10.53 15.00 -3.48
N VAL A 31 -9.31 14.69 -3.05
CA VAL A 31 -8.36 13.84 -3.78
C VAL A 31 -7.97 12.63 -2.93
N ASN A 32 -7.83 11.48 -3.57
CA ASN A 32 -7.31 10.26 -2.95
C ASN A 32 -6.21 9.63 -3.81
N PHE A 33 -5.19 9.08 -3.17
CA PHE A 33 -4.04 8.46 -3.85
C PHE A 33 -4.02 6.97 -3.56
N VAL A 34 -4.03 6.16 -4.63
CA VAL A 34 -4.02 4.70 -4.55
C VAL A 34 -2.64 4.19 -4.96
N THR A 35 -2.10 3.31 -4.13
CA THR A 35 -0.88 2.54 -4.44
C THR A 35 -1.12 1.05 -4.23
N VAL A 36 -0.31 0.22 -4.87
CA VAL A 36 -0.26 -1.23 -4.60
C VAL A 36 0.14 -1.55 -3.15
N PHE A 37 0.62 -0.60 -2.35
CA PHE A 37 1.00 -0.83 -0.95
C PHE A 37 -0.14 -0.59 0.04
N CYS A 38 -1.29 -0.09 -0.43
CA CYS A 38 -2.46 0.14 0.42
C CYS A 38 -3.15 -1.18 0.77
N ASN A 39 -3.28 -1.48 2.06
CA ASN A 39 -4.00 -2.65 2.58
C ASN A 39 -5.52 -2.58 2.41
N CYS A 40 -6.06 -1.44 2.02
CA CYS A 40 -7.48 -1.25 1.69
C CYS A 40 -7.93 -2.01 0.42
N THR A 41 -7.05 -2.83 -0.18
CA THR A 41 -7.23 -3.46 -1.51
C THR A 41 -7.23 -4.98 -1.47
N SER A 42 -7.89 -5.62 -0.51
CA SER A 42 -8.12 -7.08 -0.60
C SER A 42 -9.18 -7.47 -1.63
N LYS A 43 -9.87 -6.52 -2.28
CA LYS A 43 -10.87 -6.77 -3.36
C LYS A 43 -10.99 -5.62 -4.38
N GLY A 44 -9.90 -5.10 -4.96
CA GLY A 44 -10.00 -4.07 -6.02
C GLY A 44 -10.80 -2.80 -5.65
N LYS A 45 -10.96 -2.55 -4.35
CA LYS A 45 -11.92 -1.62 -3.75
C LYS A 45 -11.23 -0.58 -2.85
N SER A 46 -9.98 -0.18 -3.16
CA SER A 46 -9.31 0.96 -2.49
C SER A 46 -10.14 2.22 -2.49
N CYS A 47 -11.12 2.32 -3.39
CA CYS A 47 -12.03 3.45 -3.50
C CYS A 47 -13.19 3.44 -2.51
N LEU A 48 -13.59 2.33 -1.89
CA LEU A 48 -14.89 2.33 -1.17
C LEU A 48 -14.92 3.26 0.05
N ALA A 49 -13.86 3.30 0.86
CA ALA A 49 -13.87 4.13 2.06
C ALA A 49 -13.84 5.62 1.72
N SER A 50 -12.91 6.05 0.85
CA SER A 50 -12.83 7.46 0.41
C SER A 50 -14.04 7.88 -0.41
N LYS A 51 -14.55 7.00 -1.28
CA LYS A 51 -15.77 7.26 -2.07
C LYS A 51 -17.00 7.34 -1.18
N SER A 52 -17.21 6.37 -0.30
CA SER A 52 -18.30 6.42 0.68
C SER A 52 -18.23 7.67 1.55
N ALA A 53 -17.03 8.06 2.00
CA ALA A 53 -16.84 9.30 2.74
C ALA A 53 -17.18 10.54 1.90
N ALA A 54 -16.74 10.61 0.64
CA ALA A 54 -17.05 11.71 -0.26
C ALA A 54 -18.55 11.81 -0.56
N ASP A 55 -19.21 10.67 -0.83
CA ASP A 55 -20.65 10.57 -1.09
C ASP A 55 -21.45 11.05 0.15
N LYS A 56 -21.08 10.60 1.36
CA LYS A 56 -21.70 11.04 2.62
C LYS A 56 -21.51 12.52 2.91
N LEU A 57 -20.37 13.08 2.50
CA LEU A 57 -20.06 14.50 2.66
C LEU A 57 -20.63 15.36 1.53
N GLY A 58 -21.18 14.75 0.46
CA GLY A 58 -21.72 15.46 -0.70
C GLY A 58 -20.66 16.17 -1.54
N ILE A 59 -19.43 15.65 -1.58
CA ILE A 59 -18.29 16.29 -2.28
C ILE A 59 -17.76 15.45 -3.44
N LYS A 60 -17.18 16.12 -4.44
CA LYS A 60 -16.52 15.46 -5.57
C LYS A 60 -15.21 14.80 -5.12
N LEU A 61 -14.95 13.58 -5.61
CA LEU A 61 -13.70 12.85 -5.35
C LEU A 61 -12.96 12.55 -6.66
N LYS A 62 -11.69 12.97 -6.75
CA LYS A 62 -10.74 12.54 -7.79
C LYS A 62 -9.77 11.51 -7.23
N VAL A 63 -9.68 10.34 -7.86
CA VAL A 63 -8.77 9.27 -7.44
C VAL A 63 -7.59 9.19 -8.39
N PHE A 64 -6.38 9.24 -7.85
CA PHE A 64 -5.13 9.09 -8.59
C PHE A 64 -4.52 7.71 -8.32
N GLU A 65 -4.31 6.93 -9.38
CA GLU A 65 -3.41 5.77 -9.34
C GLU A 65 -1.98 6.29 -9.47
N VAL A 66 -1.13 6.02 -8.48
CA VAL A 66 0.25 6.54 -8.46
C VAL A 66 1.30 5.46 -8.19
N SER A 67 0.97 4.16 -8.33
CA SER A 67 1.87 3.06 -7.96
C SER A 67 3.20 3.10 -8.68
N LYS A 68 3.20 3.31 -10.01
CA LYS A 68 4.43 3.32 -10.81
C LYS A 68 5.38 4.45 -10.39
N GLN A 69 4.83 5.66 -10.23
CA GLN A 69 5.60 6.82 -9.76
C GLN A 69 6.11 6.61 -8.33
N TYR A 70 5.34 5.89 -7.51
CA TYR A 70 5.70 5.59 -6.14
C TYR A 70 6.83 4.57 -6.01
N PHE A 71 7.09 3.73 -7.01
CA PHE A 71 8.22 2.80 -7.00
C PHE A 71 9.56 3.52 -6.95
N GLU A 72 9.71 4.63 -7.65
CA GLU A 72 10.95 5.42 -7.62
C GLU A 72 11.21 6.01 -6.22
N ILE A 73 10.15 6.42 -5.53
CA ILE A 73 10.24 6.92 -4.14
C ILE A 73 10.69 5.80 -3.20
N ILE A 74 10.17 4.59 -3.38
CA ILE A 74 10.57 3.45 -2.56
C ILE A 74 12.00 3.03 -2.88
N LYS A 75 12.45 3.07 -4.13
CA LYS A 75 13.81 2.66 -4.48
C LYS A 75 14.86 3.56 -3.84
N LYS A 76 14.61 4.86 -3.82
CA LYS A 76 15.57 5.85 -3.35
C LYS A 76 14.85 7.02 -2.67
N PRO A 77 14.34 6.84 -1.44
CA PRO A 77 13.69 7.92 -0.71
C PRO A 77 14.72 8.99 -0.34
N LYS A 78 14.41 10.26 -0.60
CA LYS A 78 15.31 11.38 -0.31
C LYS A 78 15.53 11.55 1.20
N HIS A 79 14.51 11.27 2.01
CA HIS A 79 14.54 11.41 3.46
C HIS A 79 14.73 10.08 4.20
N GLY A 80 15.12 9.02 3.47
CA GLY A 80 15.36 7.70 4.02
C GLY A 80 14.09 6.95 4.41
N TYR A 81 14.27 5.79 5.04
CA TYR A 81 13.17 4.97 5.55
C TYR A 81 12.97 5.19 7.05
N GLY A 82 11.72 5.13 7.48
CA GLY A 82 11.35 4.90 8.87
C GLY A 82 11.43 3.42 9.22
N ARG A 83 10.43 2.90 9.96
CA ARG A 83 10.34 1.46 10.23
C ARG A 83 10.21 0.67 8.92
N ASN A 84 11.05 -0.35 8.74
CA ASN A 84 11.07 -1.20 7.55
C ASN A 84 11.34 -0.39 6.26
N LEU A 85 10.46 -0.44 5.26
CA LEU A 85 10.60 0.32 4.01
C LEU A 85 9.70 1.56 3.98
N ASN A 86 9.33 2.09 5.14
CA ASN A 86 8.39 3.20 5.23
C ASN A 86 9.00 4.53 4.74
N PRO A 87 8.60 5.08 3.57
CA PRO A 87 9.12 6.35 3.06
C PRO A 87 8.09 7.46 3.28
N CYS A 88 7.42 7.49 4.45
CA CYS A 88 6.24 8.32 4.69
C CYS A 88 6.44 9.82 4.39
N LEU A 89 7.63 10.39 4.62
CA LEU A 89 7.90 11.80 4.39
C LEU A 89 7.90 12.10 2.89
N ASP A 90 8.68 11.35 2.12
CA ASP A 90 8.71 11.42 0.65
C ASP A 90 7.35 11.10 0.03
N CYS A 91 6.64 10.11 0.57
CA CYS A 91 5.28 9.77 0.18
C CYS A 91 4.33 10.95 0.31
N ARG A 92 4.39 11.66 1.45
CA ARG A 92 3.55 12.85 1.68
C ARG A 92 3.95 13.99 0.76
N ILE A 93 5.23 14.28 0.62
CA ILE A 93 5.74 15.30 -0.31
C ILE A 93 5.20 15.04 -1.73
N PHE A 94 5.32 13.81 -2.21
CA PHE A 94 4.83 13.42 -3.52
C PHE A 94 3.31 13.61 -3.67
N MET A 95 2.52 13.11 -2.71
CA MET A 95 1.06 13.28 -2.72
C MET A 95 0.65 14.75 -2.69
N PHE A 96 1.35 15.58 -1.91
CA PHE A 96 1.07 17.01 -1.84
C PHE A 96 1.43 17.74 -3.12
N LYS A 97 2.52 17.38 -3.82
CA LYS A 97 2.83 17.91 -5.15
C LYS A 97 1.72 17.59 -6.15
N LYS A 98 1.25 16.34 -6.17
CA LYS A 98 0.11 15.95 -7.01
C LYS A 98 -1.19 16.65 -6.64
N ALA A 99 -1.45 16.87 -5.35
CA ALA A 99 -2.58 17.66 -4.91
C ALA A 99 -2.45 19.14 -5.32
N ALA A 100 -1.24 19.70 -5.32
CA ALA A 100 -0.97 21.07 -5.76
C ALA A 100 -1.19 21.26 -7.27
N GLU A 101 -0.78 20.28 -8.08
CA GLU A 101 -1.10 20.23 -9.52
C GLU A 101 -2.63 20.31 -9.71
N TYR A 102 -3.39 19.45 -9.03
CA TYR A 102 -4.85 19.46 -9.12
C TYR A 102 -5.51 20.71 -8.52
N MET A 103 -4.95 21.27 -7.45
CA MET A 103 -5.41 22.51 -6.84
C MET A 103 -5.37 23.66 -7.86
N LYS A 104 -4.30 23.76 -8.65
CA LYS A 104 -4.19 24.74 -9.75
C LYS A 104 -5.23 24.49 -10.85
N GLU A 105 -5.38 23.24 -11.29
CA GLU A 105 -6.36 22.85 -12.32
C GLU A 105 -7.81 23.17 -11.91
N SER A 106 -8.14 22.98 -10.64
CA SER A 106 -9.50 23.11 -10.10
C SER A 106 -9.85 24.53 -9.62
N GLY A 107 -8.89 25.47 -9.67
CA GLY A 107 -9.04 26.84 -9.18
C GLY A 107 -9.17 26.94 -7.65
N ALA A 108 -8.75 25.91 -6.92
CA ALA A 108 -8.80 25.91 -5.45
C ALA A 108 -7.68 26.77 -4.85
N SER A 109 -7.96 27.37 -3.69
CA SER A 109 -7.07 28.32 -3.04
C SER A 109 -6.05 27.68 -2.11
N PHE A 110 -6.35 26.51 -1.52
CA PHE A 110 -5.46 25.83 -0.57
C PHE A 110 -5.77 24.33 -0.43
N ILE A 111 -4.92 23.63 0.32
CA ILE A 111 -5.05 22.20 0.59
C ILE A 111 -5.43 21.95 2.06
N VAL A 112 -6.29 20.97 2.28
CA VAL A 112 -6.74 20.50 3.59
C VAL A 112 -6.27 19.08 3.83
N THR A 113 -5.82 18.77 5.04
CA THR A 113 -5.48 17.40 5.42
C THR A 113 -5.88 17.08 6.86
N GLY A 114 -6.19 15.81 7.13
CA GLY A 114 -6.45 15.29 8.46
C GLY A 114 -5.20 14.96 9.28
N GLU A 115 -4.05 15.58 9.00
CA GLU A 115 -2.85 15.36 9.81
C GLU A 115 -3.02 15.94 11.20
N VAL A 116 -2.60 15.17 12.21
CA VAL A 116 -2.66 15.54 13.62
C VAL A 116 -1.25 15.58 14.17
N LEU A 117 -0.85 16.74 14.70
CA LEU A 117 0.50 16.94 15.25
C LEU A 117 0.88 15.85 16.27
N GLY A 118 1.99 15.17 16.01
CA GLY A 118 2.54 14.12 16.88
C GLY A 118 1.85 12.75 16.76
N SER A 119 0.87 12.58 15.87
CA SER A 119 0.14 11.29 15.75
C SER A 119 0.96 10.21 15.04
N ARG A 120 1.80 10.58 14.06
CA ARG A 120 2.69 9.68 13.32
C ARG A 120 4.16 10.08 13.54
N PRO A 121 5.03 9.14 13.95
CA PRO A 121 6.40 9.46 14.34
C PRO A 121 7.28 9.92 13.17
N MET A 122 6.97 9.54 11.93
CA MET A 122 7.81 9.82 10.76
C MET A 122 7.34 11.08 9.99
N SER A 123 6.02 11.23 9.76
CA SER A 123 5.49 12.28 8.87
C SER A 123 4.76 13.42 9.57
N GLN A 124 4.35 13.28 10.84
CA GLN A 124 3.47 14.25 11.50
C GLN A 124 4.09 14.90 12.74
N ARG A 125 5.42 14.93 12.82
CA ARG A 125 6.14 15.82 13.75
C ARG A 125 6.21 17.23 13.16
N ARG A 126 6.47 18.23 13.99
CA ARG A 126 6.51 19.64 13.55
C ARG A 126 7.60 19.88 12.48
N ASP A 127 8.79 19.32 12.69
CA ASP A 127 9.90 19.33 11.73
C ASP A 127 9.51 18.65 10.41
N ALA A 128 8.90 17.46 10.49
CA ALA A 128 8.45 16.71 9.32
C ALA A 128 7.40 17.49 8.51
N MET A 129 6.40 18.10 9.15
CA MET A 129 5.39 18.92 8.47
C MET A 129 6.00 20.12 7.74
N ARG A 130 6.99 20.79 8.35
CA ARG A 130 7.74 21.88 7.71
C ARG A 130 8.54 21.41 6.50
N ILE A 131 9.20 20.25 6.61
CA ILE A 131 9.91 19.63 5.49
C ILE A 131 8.95 19.30 4.36
N ILE A 132 7.79 18.71 4.67
CA ILE A 132 6.77 18.38 3.67
C ILE A 132 6.36 19.64 2.90
N GLU A 133 5.97 20.70 3.62
CA GLU A 133 5.55 21.96 3.01
C GLU A 133 6.62 22.59 2.12
N ARG A 134 7.87 22.63 2.60
CA ARG A 134 8.99 23.17 1.84
C ARG A 134 9.25 22.35 0.58
N ASP A 135 9.39 21.03 0.73
CA ASP A 135 9.77 20.15 -0.38
C ASP A 135 8.62 19.92 -1.37
N SER A 136 7.36 20.20 -0.99
CA SER A 136 6.20 20.20 -1.87
C SER A 136 5.84 21.56 -2.46
N ASP A 137 6.58 22.62 -2.13
CA ASP A 137 6.30 24.01 -2.55
C ASP A 137 4.88 24.50 -2.14
N LEU A 138 4.49 24.19 -0.90
CA LEU A 138 3.18 24.53 -0.32
C LEU A 138 3.31 25.22 1.04
N LYS A 139 4.40 25.97 1.24
CA LYS A 139 4.65 26.67 2.50
C LYS A 139 3.46 27.56 2.87
N GLY A 140 2.83 27.27 4.02
CA GLY A 140 1.67 28.02 4.48
C GLY A 140 0.37 27.79 3.69
N MET A 141 0.32 26.82 2.77
CA MET A 141 -0.87 26.51 1.96
C MET A 141 -1.61 25.24 2.39
N ILE A 142 -1.10 24.53 3.40
CA ILE A 142 -1.66 23.28 3.91
C ILE A 142 -2.34 23.51 5.26
N VAL A 143 -3.67 23.61 5.25
CA VAL A 143 -4.49 23.72 6.45
C VAL A 143 -4.63 22.34 7.10
N ARG A 144 -4.41 22.28 8.41
CA ARG A 144 -4.51 21.05 9.23
C ARG A 144 -5.58 21.25 10.32
N PRO A 145 -6.88 21.21 9.99
CA PRO A 145 -7.94 21.68 10.88
C PRO A 145 -7.94 21.07 12.28
N LEU A 146 -7.54 19.79 12.39
CA LEU A 146 -7.53 19.07 13.67
C LEU A 146 -6.43 19.54 14.62
N SER A 147 -5.35 20.14 14.12
CA SER A 147 -4.19 20.56 14.94
C SER A 147 -3.73 22.00 14.68
N ALA A 148 -4.53 22.80 13.96
CA ALA A 148 -4.17 24.12 13.49
C ALA A 148 -3.78 25.08 14.63
N ASN A 149 -4.49 25.04 15.77
CA ASN A 149 -4.21 25.91 16.92
C ASN A 149 -2.89 25.59 17.64
N LEU A 150 -2.22 24.49 17.27
CA LEU A 150 -0.89 24.13 17.76
C LEU A 150 0.23 24.50 16.78
N LEU A 151 -0.13 24.96 15.59
CA LEU A 151 0.77 25.29 14.49
C LEU A 151 0.71 26.79 14.20
N GLU A 152 1.72 27.29 13.47
CA GLU A 152 1.67 28.65 12.96
C GLU A 152 0.46 28.81 12.03
N PRO A 153 -0.19 29.99 12.00
CA PRO A 153 -1.24 30.29 11.03
C PRO A 153 -0.78 30.03 9.60
N THR A 154 -1.66 29.43 8.81
CA THR A 154 -1.46 29.29 7.37
C THR A 154 -1.98 30.53 6.63
N ILE A 155 -1.55 30.74 5.39
CA ILE A 155 -1.99 31.87 4.56
C ILE A 155 -3.52 31.94 4.43
N PRO A 156 -4.26 30.82 4.25
CA PRO A 156 -5.72 30.85 4.26
C PRO A 156 -6.34 31.31 5.58
N GLU A 157 -5.71 30.98 6.71
CA GLU A 157 -6.17 31.42 8.04
C GLU A 157 -5.89 32.92 8.25
N GLU A 158 -4.70 33.39 7.88
CA GLU A 158 -4.31 34.81 7.98
C GLU A 158 -5.17 35.71 7.09
N LYS A 159 -5.52 35.24 5.89
CA LYS A 159 -6.37 35.96 4.93
C LYS A 159 -7.87 35.88 5.24
N GLY A 160 -8.26 35.19 6.32
CA GLY A 160 -9.67 35.00 6.69
C GLY A 160 -10.46 34.11 5.72
N LEU A 161 -9.78 33.32 4.88
CA LEU A 161 -10.43 32.31 4.03
C LEU A 161 -10.90 31.11 4.86
N VAL A 162 -10.23 30.85 5.98
CA VAL A 162 -10.57 29.85 6.99
C VAL A 162 -10.66 30.54 8.33
N ASP A 163 -11.75 30.33 9.05
CA ASP A 163 -11.93 30.84 10.41
C ASP A 163 -11.12 29.97 11.38
N ARG A 164 -9.96 30.49 11.80
CA ARG A 164 -9.04 29.82 12.73
C ARG A 164 -9.68 29.51 14.08
N ALA A 165 -10.62 30.34 14.55
CA ALA A 165 -11.26 30.14 15.86
C ALA A 165 -12.10 28.85 15.90
N LYS A 166 -12.56 28.36 14.74
CA LYS A 166 -13.31 27.11 14.60
C LYS A 166 -12.41 25.87 14.38
N LEU A 167 -11.09 26.04 14.37
CA LEU A 167 -10.13 24.95 14.23
C LEU A 167 -9.74 24.39 15.60
N LEU A 168 -9.02 23.26 15.61
CA LEU A 168 -8.81 22.46 16.82
C LEU A 168 -7.35 22.38 17.27
N SER A 169 -7.18 21.88 18.49
CA SER A 169 -5.90 21.74 19.19
C SER A 169 -5.56 20.26 19.49
N ILE A 170 -5.93 19.33 18.60
CA ILE A 170 -5.68 17.89 18.82
C ILE A 170 -4.20 17.58 18.59
N ARG A 171 -3.61 16.80 19.50
CA ARG A 171 -2.23 16.30 19.37
C ARG A 171 -2.06 14.88 19.89
N GLY A 172 -1.00 14.24 19.42
CA GLY A 172 -0.59 12.91 19.86
C GLY A 172 -1.37 11.79 19.19
N ARG A 173 -1.30 10.60 19.80
CA ARG A 173 -1.81 9.35 19.19
C ARG A 173 -3.19 8.94 19.67
N SER A 174 -3.70 9.57 20.72
CA SER A 174 -5.04 9.30 21.22
C SER A 174 -6.08 9.67 20.16
N ARG A 175 -7.06 8.80 19.97
CA ARG A 175 -8.20 9.01 19.07
C ARG A 175 -9.50 9.35 19.79
N LYS A 176 -9.47 9.46 21.12
CA LYS A 176 -10.68 9.74 21.92
C LYS A 176 -11.39 11.03 21.45
N PRO A 177 -10.69 12.16 21.23
CA PRO A 177 -11.35 13.39 20.76
C PRO A 177 -12.01 13.20 19.38
N GLN A 178 -11.32 12.56 18.44
CA GLN A 178 -11.81 12.33 17.10
C GLN A 178 -13.02 11.40 17.09
N ILE A 179 -13.01 10.35 17.92
CA ILE A 179 -14.16 9.44 18.06
C ILE A 179 -15.37 10.17 18.64
N GLN A 180 -15.15 11.08 19.60
CA GLN A 180 -16.23 11.89 20.15
C GLN A 180 -16.81 12.82 19.07
N MET A 181 -15.96 13.57 18.36
CA MET A 181 -16.39 14.41 17.24
C MET A 181 -17.15 13.63 16.17
N ALA A 182 -16.73 12.40 15.89
CA ALA A 182 -17.44 11.55 14.94
C ALA A 182 -18.89 11.31 15.36
N LYS A 183 -19.14 11.06 16.66
CA LYS A 183 -20.49 10.93 17.20
C LYS A 183 -21.28 12.23 17.07
N ASP A 184 -20.65 13.35 17.43
CA ASP A 184 -21.29 14.67 17.41
C ASP A 184 -21.70 15.07 15.97
N PHE A 185 -20.89 14.69 14.97
CA PHE A 185 -21.18 14.90 13.54
C PHE A 185 -22.04 13.80 12.90
N GLY A 186 -22.50 12.79 13.65
CA GLY A 186 -23.28 11.67 13.11
C GLY A 186 -22.50 10.74 12.16
N ILE A 187 -21.17 10.76 12.22
CA ILE A 187 -20.27 9.96 11.40
C ILE A 187 -20.03 8.62 12.10
N ASN A 188 -20.96 7.69 11.91
CA ASN A 188 -20.95 6.39 12.60
C ASN A 188 -20.22 5.28 11.82
N ASP A 189 -20.03 5.45 10.51
CA ASP A 189 -19.44 4.46 9.62
C ASP A 189 -18.18 5.00 8.97
N TYR A 190 -17.07 4.84 9.69
CA TYR A 190 -15.71 5.06 9.23
C TYR A 190 -14.90 3.78 9.46
N PRO A 191 -13.94 3.46 8.57
CA PRO A 191 -13.15 2.25 8.73
C PRO A 191 -12.41 2.27 10.06
N CYS A 192 -12.47 1.13 10.76
CA CYS A 192 -11.56 0.87 11.88
C CYS A 192 -10.12 1.12 11.42
N PRO A 193 -9.22 1.63 12.28
CA PRO A 193 -7.81 1.83 11.94
C PRO A 193 -7.12 0.48 11.76
N ALA A 194 -7.37 -0.19 10.64
CA ALA A 194 -6.80 -1.47 10.29
C ALA A 194 -5.93 -1.33 9.04
N GLY A 195 -4.72 -1.90 9.13
CA GLY A 195 -3.85 -2.14 7.99
C GLY A 195 -3.12 -0.90 7.50
N GLY A 196 -2.15 -0.39 8.26
CA GLY A 196 -1.17 0.58 7.75
C GLY A 196 -0.51 0.14 6.43
N CYS A 197 0.31 0.99 5.82
CA CYS A 197 0.98 0.68 4.56
C CYS A 197 1.75 -0.65 4.63
N LEU A 198 1.65 -1.50 3.60
CA LEU A 198 2.34 -2.79 3.52
C LEU A 198 3.86 -2.68 3.71
N LEU A 199 4.45 -1.54 3.35
CA LEU A 199 5.88 -1.28 3.55
C LEU A 199 6.31 -1.22 5.03
N THR A 200 5.34 -1.08 5.94
CA THR A 200 5.58 -1.15 7.39
C THR A 200 5.54 -2.57 7.94
N ASP A 201 5.00 -3.54 7.18
CA ASP A 201 5.00 -4.94 7.55
C ASP A 201 6.40 -5.55 7.34
N PRO A 202 7.00 -6.21 8.35
CA PRO A 202 8.37 -6.72 8.26
C PRO A 202 8.51 -7.81 7.19
N GLY A 203 7.52 -8.70 7.04
CA GLY A 203 7.55 -9.79 6.06
C GLY A 203 7.47 -9.25 4.64
N PHE A 204 6.49 -8.39 4.36
CA PHE A 204 6.35 -7.73 3.07
C PHE A 204 7.58 -6.87 2.73
N ALA A 205 8.11 -6.12 3.70
CA ALA A 205 9.30 -5.31 3.49
C ALA A 205 10.55 -6.14 3.16
N LYS A 206 10.72 -7.33 3.77
CA LYS A 206 11.80 -8.26 3.42
C LYS A 206 11.65 -8.74 1.97
N ARG A 207 10.45 -9.14 1.57
CA ARG A 207 10.14 -9.56 0.19
C ARG A 207 10.33 -8.44 -0.83
N MET A 208 10.01 -7.21 -0.46
CA MET A 208 10.16 -6.05 -1.32
C MET A 208 11.64 -5.68 -1.50
N ARG A 209 12.47 -5.77 -0.45
CA ARG A 209 13.93 -5.59 -0.58
C ARG A 209 14.54 -6.63 -1.52
N ASP A 210 14.20 -7.90 -1.33
CA ASP A 210 14.62 -8.99 -2.22
C ASP A 210 14.22 -8.71 -3.69
N LEU A 211 13.00 -8.23 -3.93
CA LEU A 211 12.58 -7.86 -5.29
C LEU A 211 13.39 -6.69 -5.86
N MET A 212 13.64 -5.65 -5.07
CA MET A 212 14.37 -4.46 -5.50
C MET A 212 15.84 -4.74 -5.81
N GLU A 213 16.47 -5.62 -5.05
CA GLU A 213 17.87 -6.04 -5.23
C GLU A 213 18.03 -6.93 -6.47
N ASP A 214 17.11 -7.87 -6.65
CA ASP A 214 17.17 -8.85 -7.75
C ASP A 214 16.71 -8.27 -9.08
N LYS A 215 15.67 -7.42 -9.06
CA LYS A 215 15.04 -6.85 -10.26
C LYS A 215 14.70 -5.37 -10.08
N PRO A 216 15.64 -4.44 -10.35
CA PRO A 216 15.40 -3.00 -10.20
C PRO A 216 14.28 -2.43 -11.09
N ASP A 217 13.97 -3.08 -12.21
CA ASP A 217 12.92 -2.72 -13.18
C ASP A 217 11.60 -3.48 -12.95
N PHE A 218 11.30 -3.85 -11.69
CA PHE A 218 10.08 -4.56 -11.35
C PHE A 218 8.80 -3.81 -11.75
N SER A 219 7.78 -4.58 -12.12
CA SER A 219 6.47 -4.06 -12.51
C SER A 219 5.45 -4.12 -11.35
N THR A 220 4.26 -3.56 -11.57
CA THR A 220 3.16 -3.64 -10.58
C THR A 220 2.75 -5.07 -10.27
N ASN A 221 2.73 -5.95 -11.27
CA ASN A 221 2.40 -7.36 -11.09
C ASN A 221 3.48 -8.09 -10.26
N ASP A 222 4.75 -7.65 -10.28
CA ASP A 222 5.80 -8.18 -9.40
C ASP A 222 5.51 -7.81 -7.95
N VAL A 223 5.04 -6.61 -7.67
CA VAL A 223 4.65 -6.21 -6.31
C VAL A 223 3.36 -6.93 -5.86
N HIS A 224 2.41 -7.18 -6.76
CA HIS A 224 1.19 -7.92 -6.45
C HIS A 224 1.46 -9.36 -6.02
N ILE A 225 2.39 -10.07 -6.65
CA ILE A 225 2.73 -11.44 -6.25
C ILE A 225 3.31 -11.49 -4.84
N LEU A 226 4.01 -10.43 -4.38
CA LEU A 226 4.56 -10.35 -3.01
C LEU A 226 3.50 -10.32 -1.90
N LYS A 227 2.23 -10.16 -2.25
CA LYS A 227 1.12 -10.16 -1.28
C LYS A 227 0.57 -11.55 -0.98
N THR A 228 0.99 -12.56 -1.74
CA THR A 228 0.36 -13.88 -1.77
C THR A 228 1.42 -14.96 -1.59
N GLY A 229 1.15 -15.96 -0.75
CA GLY A 229 1.99 -17.15 -0.69
C GLY A 229 3.25 -17.05 0.17
N ARG A 230 4.07 -18.08 0.01
CA ARG A 230 5.41 -18.25 0.59
C ARG A 230 6.42 -18.00 -0.51
N HIS A 231 7.49 -17.27 -0.22
CA HIS A 231 8.44 -16.82 -1.24
C HIS A 231 9.78 -17.48 -1.02
N PHE A 232 10.34 -18.01 -2.10
CA PHE A 232 11.62 -18.69 -2.12
C PHE A 232 12.49 -18.12 -3.23
N ARG A 233 13.74 -17.81 -2.91
CA ARG A 233 14.78 -17.39 -3.86
C ARG A 233 15.65 -18.60 -4.13
N LEU A 234 15.51 -19.23 -5.30
CA LEU A 234 16.29 -20.42 -5.67
C LEU A 234 17.66 -20.03 -6.21
N ASP A 235 17.72 -18.95 -6.97
CA ASP A 235 18.94 -18.35 -7.50
C ASP A 235 18.69 -16.88 -7.87
N LYS A 236 19.74 -16.15 -8.24
CA LYS A 236 19.63 -14.79 -8.80
C LYS A 236 18.72 -14.81 -10.03
N GLY A 237 17.66 -14.01 -10.00
CA GLY A 237 16.64 -13.95 -11.03
C GLY A 237 15.64 -15.10 -11.03
N VAL A 238 15.77 -16.09 -10.12
CA VAL A 238 14.90 -17.29 -10.06
C VAL A 238 14.15 -17.32 -8.73
N LYS A 239 12.83 -17.12 -8.81
CA LYS A 239 11.95 -17.01 -7.63
C LYS A 239 10.78 -17.96 -7.73
N LEU A 240 10.47 -18.65 -6.65
CA LEU A 240 9.27 -19.48 -6.51
C LEU A 240 8.32 -18.85 -5.48
N VAL A 241 7.03 -18.81 -5.82
CA VAL A 241 5.96 -18.39 -4.91
C VAL A 241 4.94 -19.51 -4.77
N VAL A 242 4.69 -19.96 -3.54
CA VAL A 242 3.84 -21.12 -3.23
C VAL A 242 2.61 -20.69 -2.45
N GLY A 243 1.41 -21.02 -2.93
CA GLY A 243 0.16 -20.68 -2.26
C GLY A 243 0.01 -21.34 -0.88
N ARG A 244 -0.74 -20.71 0.02
CA ARG A 244 -1.03 -21.24 1.36
C ARG A 244 -2.39 -21.93 1.46
N ASP A 245 -3.32 -21.50 0.62
CA ASP A 245 -4.70 -21.96 0.57
C ASP A 245 -5.25 -21.82 -0.85
N GLU A 246 -6.46 -22.33 -1.09
CA GLU A 246 -7.13 -22.29 -2.39
C GLU A 246 -7.29 -20.87 -2.94
N LYS A 247 -7.60 -19.88 -2.09
CA LYS A 247 -7.76 -18.48 -2.53
C LYS A 247 -6.43 -17.87 -2.95
N GLU A 248 -5.34 -18.23 -2.27
CA GLU A 248 -3.99 -17.84 -2.69
C GLU A 248 -3.59 -18.54 -3.98
N ASN A 249 -3.91 -19.82 -4.17
CA ASN A 249 -3.67 -20.54 -5.41
C ASN A 249 -4.37 -19.84 -6.60
N GLU A 250 -5.66 -19.55 -6.48
CA GLU A 250 -6.41 -18.80 -7.50
C GLU A 250 -5.78 -17.44 -7.81
N ARG A 251 -5.36 -16.70 -6.77
CA ARG A 251 -4.69 -15.40 -6.94
C ARG A 251 -3.35 -15.54 -7.65
N LEU A 252 -2.56 -16.56 -7.32
CA LEU A 252 -1.29 -16.82 -7.99
C LEU A 252 -1.55 -17.09 -9.46
N THR A 253 -2.43 -18.04 -9.79
CA THR A 253 -2.77 -18.38 -11.19
C THR A 253 -3.19 -17.14 -11.99
N ASN A 254 -4.00 -16.26 -11.41
CA ASN A 254 -4.42 -15.00 -12.04
C ASN A 254 -3.29 -13.96 -12.20
N LEU A 255 -2.22 -14.04 -11.42
CA LEU A 255 -1.05 -13.16 -11.50
C LEU A 255 0.04 -13.70 -12.42
N CYS A 256 -0.10 -14.92 -12.92
CA CYS A 256 0.84 -15.60 -13.78
C CYS A 256 1.08 -14.82 -15.09
N ARG A 257 2.33 -14.79 -15.55
CA ARG A 257 2.71 -14.16 -16.82
C ARG A 257 3.04 -15.19 -17.88
N LYS A 258 3.06 -14.74 -19.13
CA LYS A 258 3.73 -15.48 -20.20
C LYS A 258 5.17 -15.74 -19.77
N ASP A 259 5.61 -16.98 -19.91
CA ASP A 259 6.92 -17.50 -19.52
C ASP A 259 7.16 -17.82 -18.04
N ASP A 260 6.21 -17.55 -17.14
CA ASP A 260 6.28 -18.08 -15.78
C ASP A 260 6.09 -19.61 -15.81
N LEU A 261 6.73 -20.34 -14.89
CA LEU A 261 6.49 -21.78 -14.70
C LEU A 261 5.43 -21.99 -13.62
N CYS A 262 4.38 -22.73 -13.94
CA CYS A 262 3.37 -23.15 -12.97
C CYS A 262 3.68 -24.56 -12.48
N PHE A 263 3.54 -24.81 -11.18
CA PHE A 263 3.78 -26.11 -10.55
C PHE A 263 2.56 -26.52 -9.73
N TRP A 264 2.17 -27.79 -9.77
CA TRP A 264 1.14 -28.36 -8.90
C TRP A 264 1.36 -29.87 -8.70
N PRO A 265 0.95 -30.44 -7.56
CA PRO A 265 0.94 -31.89 -7.37
C PRO A 265 -0.18 -32.53 -8.21
N SER A 266 0.11 -33.66 -8.87
CA SER A 266 -0.89 -34.38 -9.68
C SER A 266 -1.50 -35.59 -8.97
N THR A 267 -0.81 -36.11 -7.96
CA THR A 267 -1.19 -37.36 -7.25
C THR A 267 -1.91 -37.11 -5.93
N ILE A 268 -1.80 -35.89 -5.39
CA ILE A 268 -2.33 -35.50 -4.07
C ILE A 268 -2.76 -34.03 -4.10
N ASN A 269 -3.55 -33.62 -3.10
CA ASN A 269 -3.85 -32.22 -2.88
C ASN A 269 -2.60 -31.45 -2.44
N GLY A 270 -2.48 -30.21 -2.90
CA GLY A 270 -1.45 -29.30 -2.45
C GLY A 270 -1.49 -27.95 -3.16
N PRO A 271 -0.45 -27.12 -2.93
CA PRO A 271 -0.47 -25.74 -3.36
C PRO A 271 -0.09 -25.59 -4.83
N VAL A 272 -0.51 -24.48 -5.41
CA VAL A 272 0.01 -24.00 -6.70
C VAL A 272 1.27 -23.20 -6.45
N GLY A 273 2.30 -23.48 -7.24
CA GLY A 273 3.55 -22.75 -7.31
C GLY A 273 3.68 -21.93 -8.58
N ILE A 274 4.21 -20.70 -8.48
CA ILE A 274 4.63 -19.91 -9.64
C ILE A 274 6.11 -19.61 -9.54
N GLY A 275 6.87 -20.12 -10.51
CA GLY A 275 8.26 -19.82 -10.76
C GLY A 275 8.41 -18.66 -11.73
N ARG A 276 9.10 -17.60 -11.30
CA ARG A 276 9.50 -16.47 -12.15
C ARG A 276 11.01 -16.49 -12.37
N GLY A 277 11.42 -16.36 -13.62
CA GLY A 277 12.82 -16.39 -14.02
C GLY A 277 13.13 -17.50 -14.99
N ASN A 278 14.42 -17.66 -15.30
CA ASN A 278 14.91 -18.73 -16.16
C ASN A 278 15.32 -19.92 -15.29
N PHE A 279 14.48 -20.95 -15.27
CA PHE A 279 14.75 -22.17 -14.51
C PHE A 279 15.57 -23.16 -15.34
N ASN A 280 16.64 -23.68 -14.76
CA ASN A 280 17.35 -24.86 -15.22
C ASN A 280 16.82 -26.12 -14.54
N ASN A 281 17.27 -27.31 -14.95
CA ASN A 281 16.81 -28.59 -14.42
C ASN A 281 16.99 -28.72 -12.89
N LEU A 282 18.05 -28.13 -12.33
CA LEU A 282 18.29 -28.13 -10.88
C LEU A 282 17.23 -27.28 -10.15
N GLN A 283 16.95 -26.08 -10.65
CA GLN A 283 15.96 -25.18 -10.06
C GLN A 283 14.53 -25.71 -10.21
N ILE A 284 14.23 -26.42 -11.30
CA ILE A 284 12.96 -27.15 -11.46
C ILE A 284 12.85 -28.25 -10.39
N LEU A 285 13.90 -29.04 -10.19
CA LEU A 285 13.94 -30.08 -9.16
C LEU A 285 13.73 -29.50 -7.75
N GLU A 286 14.44 -28.40 -7.43
CA GLU A 286 14.32 -27.71 -6.15
C GLU A 286 12.92 -27.12 -5.96
N ALA A 287 12.36 -26.47 -6.98
CA ALA A 287 11.02 -25.93 -6.93
C ALA A 287 9.97 -27.01 -6.69
N SER A 288 10.02 -28.11 -7.44
CA SER A 288 9.12 -29.24 -7.28
C SER A 288 9.23 -29.86 -5.89
N SER A 289 10.45 -29.98 -5.33
CA SER A 289 10.66 -30.50 -3.98
C SER A 289 10.07 -29.58 -2.90
N ILE A 290 10.06 -28.26 -3.12
CA ILE A 290 9.39 -27.29 -2.24
C ILE A 290 7.88 -27.42 -2.34
N ILE A 291 7.31 -27.60 -3.54
CA ILE A 291 5.85 -27.82 -3.71
C ILE A 291 5.42 -29.10 -3.00
N ALA A 292 6.17 -30.19 -3.19
CA ALA A 292 5.98 -31.46 -2.51
C ALA A 292 6.04 -31.34 -0.97
N ARG A 293 6.83 -30.40 -0.44
CA ARG A 293 6.91 -30.16 1.00
C ARG A 293 5.66 -29.53 1.61
N TYR A 294 4.91 -28.77 0.82
CA TYR A 294 3.70 -28.06 1.26
C TYR A 294 2.41 -28.73 0.80
N SER A 295 2.49 -29.89 0.12
CA SER A 295 1.33 -30.72 -0.19
C SER A 295 0.97 -31.66 0.97
N ASP A 296 -0.13 -32.40 0.83
CA ASP A 296 -0.64 -33.32 1.86
C ASP A 296 0.16 -34.63 1.99
N GLY A 297 1.29 -34.75 1.27
CA GLY A 297 2.14 -35.95 1.25
C GLY A 297 3.05 -36.07 2.46
N LYS A 298 3.54 -37.28 2.74
CA LYS A 298 4.54 -37.52 3.80
C LYS A 298 5.95 -37.16 3.33
N LEU A 299 6.82 -36.71 4.23
CA LEU A 299 8.22 -36.33 3.92
C LEU A 299 9.03 -37.40 3.17
N ASN A 300 8.75 -38.69 3.44
CA ASN A 300 9.47 -39.82 2.83
C ASN A 300 8.79 -40.39 1.57
N GLN A 301 7.69 -39.78 1.12
CA GLN A 301 6.92 -40.26 -0.02
C GLN A 301 7.39 -39.56 -1.30
N ASP A 302 7.52 -40.33 -2.38
CA ASP A 302 7.72 -39.79 -3.71
C ASP A 302 6.40 -39.18 -4.21
N ILE A 303 6.45 -37.92 -4.60
CA ILE A 303 5.28 -37.14 -5.04
C ILE A 303 5.54 -36.68 -6.47
N THR A 304 4.57 -36.95 -7.35
CA THR A 304 4.61 -36.45 -8.73
C THR A 304 4.14 -35.00 -8.76
N ILE A 305 5.04 -34.13 -9.20
CA ILE A 305 4.77 -32.71 -9.45
C ILE A 305 4.72 -32.49 -10.96
N GLU A 306 3.63 -31.91 -11.43
CA GLU A 306 3.51 -31.42 -12.79
C GLU A 306 3.92 -29.96 -12.85
N TYR A 307 4.54 -29.60 -13.96
CA TYR A 307 4.81 -28.22 -14.28
C TYR A 307 4.58 -27.92 -15.75
N GLU A 308 4.21 -26.68 -16.04
CA GLU A 308 4.08 -26.19 -17.40
C GLU A 308 4.50 -24.73 -17.49
N LYS A 309 4.87 -24.31 -18.68
CA LYS A 309 5.12 -22.91 -18.98
C LYS A 309 3.79 -22.22 -19.24
N ALA A 310 3.51 -21.18 -18.46
CA ALA A 310 2.23 -20.51 -18.48
C ALA A 310 1.97 -19.78 -19.80
N LEU A 311 0.72 -19.89 -20.27
CA LEU A 311 0.22 -19.21 -21.47
C LEU A 311 1.02 -19.56 -22.74
N SER A 312 1.64 -20.74 -22.78
CA SER A 312 2.17 -21.38 -23.99
C SER A 312 1.47 -22.70 -24.24
N ASP A 313 1.34 -23.10 -25.52
CA ASP A 313 0.95 -24.47 -25.92
C ASP A 313 2.04 -25.52 -25.59
N SER A 314 2.85 -25.25 -24.58
CA SER A 314 3.89 -26.16 -24.09
C SER A 314 3.25 -27.40 -23.51
N ARG A 315 3.89 -28.56 -23.73
CA ARG A 315 3.49 -29.80 -23.09
C ARG A 315 3.68 -29.70 -21.58
N LYS A 316 2.75 -30.27 -20.83
CA LYS A 316 2.92 -30.54 -19.40
C LYS A 316 4.06 -31.53 -19.21
N GLU A 317 4.97 -31.21 -18.32
CA GLU A 317 6.04 -32.08 -17.89
C GLU A 317 5.77 -32.54 -16.46
N SER A 318 6.32 -33.69 -16.08
CA SER A 318 6.15 -34.24 -14.74
C SER A 318 7.49 -34.70 -14.19
N ILE A 319 7.68 -34.52 -12.89
CA ILE A 319 8.87 -34.94 -12.17
C ILE A 319 8.47 -35.57 -10.85
N ILE A 320 9.15 -36.65 -10.48
CA ILE A 320 8.95 -37.34 -9.21
C ILE A 320 10.01 -36.84 -8.24
N VAL A 321 9.58 -36.31 -7.10
CA VAL A 321 10.47 -35.69 -6.11
C VAL A 321 10.06 -36.08 -4.69
N LYS A 322 11.02 -35.98 -3.78
CA LYS A 322 10.74 -36.04 -2.33
C LYS A 322 10.54 -34.62 -1.78
N PRO A 323 9.67 -34.44 -0.79
CA PRO A 323 9.57 -33.22 0.00
C PRO A 323 10.94 -32.69 0.47
N MET A 324 11.17 -31.39 0.30
CA MET A 324 12.39 -30.75 0.78
C MET A 324 12.43 -30.64 2.32
N GLU A 325 13.53 -31.08 2.93
CA GLU A 325 13.78 -30.95 4.38
C GLU A 325 13.86 -29.50 4.84
N GLU A 326 13.48 -29.25 6.10
CA GLU A 326 13.35 -27.90 6.65
C GLU A 326 14.67 -27.11 6.63
N ASP A 327 15.80 -27.77 6.92
CA ASP A 327 17.13 -27.12 6.93
C ASP A 327 17.51 -26.58 5.56
N ARG A 328 17.24 -27.34 4.49
CA ARG A 328 17.50 -26.91 3.11
C ARG A 328 16.49 -25.86 2.67
N LEU A 329 15.22 -26.03 3.03
CA LEU A 329 14.14 -25.10 2.71
C LEU A 329 14.39 -23.70 3.30
N ALA A 330 14.94 -23.64 4.51
CA ALA A 330 15.26 -22.39 5.20
C ALA A 330 16.26 -21.53 4.43
N LEU A 331 17.18 -22.13 3.66
CA LEU A 331 18.17 -21.42 2.85
C LEU A 331 17.54 -20.59 1.73
N PHE A 332 16.40 -21.04 1.20
CA PHE A 332 15.71 -20.36 0.10
C PHE A 332 14.66 -19.35 0.59
N ARG A 333 14.24 -19.38 1.86
CA ARG A 333 13.11 -18.57 2.35
C ARG A 333 13.43 -17.08 2.40
N ILE A 334 12.55 -16.31 1.78
CA ILE A 334 12.50 -14.85 1.90
C ILE A 334 11.54 -14.47 3.03
#